data_AF-A0A918Z8X9-F1
#
_entry.id   AF-A0A918Z8X9-F1
#
_cell.length_a   1.000
_cell.length_b   1.000
_cell.length_c   1.000
_cell.angle_alpha   90.00
_cell.angle_beta   90.00
_cell.angle_gamma   90.00
#
_symmetry.space_group_name_H-M   'P 1'
#
loop_
_entity.id
_entity.type
_entity.pdbx_description
1 polymer ?
#
loop_
_entity_poly.entity_id
_entity_poly.type
_entity_poly.pdbx_seq_one_letter_code
_entity_poly.pdbx_strand_id
1 'polypeptide(L)'
;MLSALILGFVMVAQAATPAPLPEVAGAQEAIARAEQADADQYASLEIAAARGALQRAQQARRKDDARAEARAAAADADLAYFKSREAVLNAQVTQRRAEIAELRERLQTGEGR
;
A
#
# COMPACT_ATOMS: atom_id res chain seq x y z
N MET A 1 7.20 -51.15 -33.66
CA MET A 1 5.97 -51.44 -32.90
C MET A 1 5.60 -50.19 -32.13
N LEU A 2 4.42 -49.62 -32.41
CA LEU A 2 3.89 -48.45 -31.69
C LEU A 2 3.48 -48.87 -30.28
N SER A 3 3.95 -48.14 -29.26
CA SER A 3 3.36 -48.17 -27.92
C SER A 3 2.87 -46.78 -27.58
N ALA A 4 1.57 -46.58 -27.75
CA ALA A 4 0.83 -45.43 -27.31
C ALA A 4 0.76 -45.45 -25.77
N LEU A 5 1.32 -44.43 -25.11
CA LEU A 5 1.08 -44.18 -23.69
C LEU A 5 0.15 -42.97 -23.57
N ILE A 6 -1.14 -43.26 -23.46
CA ILE A 6 -2.18 -42.30 -23.10
C ILE A 6 -2.01 -42.05 -21.60
N LEU A 7 -1.52 -40.87 -21.20
CA LEU A 7 -1.51 -40.46 -19.79
C LEU A 7 -2.49 -39.31 -19.59
N GLY A 8 -3.49 -39.59 -18.75
CA GLY A 8 -4.72 -38.84 -18.60
C GLY A 8 -4.54 -37.39 -18.16
N PHE A 9 -5.33 -36.52 -18.77
CA PHE A 9 -5.51 -35.14 -18.38
C PHE A 9 -6.42 -35.11 -17.15
N VAL A 10 -5.83 -34.93 -15.96
CA VAL A 10 -6.62 -34.60 -14.75
C VAL A 10 -7.10 -33.17 -14.91
N MET A 11 -8.35 -32.99 -15.32
CA MET A 11 -9.04 -31.70 -15.19
C MET A 11 -9.19 -31.42 -13.69
N VAL A 12 -8.32 -30.57 -13.16
CA VAL A 12 -8.59 -29.88 -11.89
C VAL A 12 -9.77 -28.96 -12.16
N ALA A 13 -10.93 -29.31 -11.62
CA ALA A 13 -12.06 -28.40 -11.57
C ALA A 13 -11.63 -27.16 -10.77
N GLN A 14 -11.38 -26.06 -11.47
CA GLN A 14 -11.23 -24.74 -10.87
C GLN A 14 -12.58 -24.45 -10.19
N ALA A 15 -12.68 -24.70 -8.89
CA ALA A 15 -13.80 -24.22 -8.10
C ALA A 15 -13.86 -22.71 -8.35
N ALA A 16 -14.93 -22.26 -9.00
CA ALA A 16 -15.15 -20.85 -9.26
C ALA A 16 -15.32 -20.14 -7.90
N THR A 17 -14.22 -19.65 -7.35
CA THR A 17 -14.23 -18.84 -6.14
C THR A 17 -15.10 -17.63 -6.45
N PRO A 18 -16.11 -17.32 -5.62
CA PRO A 18 -16.91 -16.12 -5.83
C PRO A 18 -15.96 -14.92 -5.91
N ALA A 19 -16.16 -14.08 -6.92
CA ALA A 19 -15.34 -12.90 -7.13
C ALA A 19 -15.28 -12.06 -5.83
N PRO A 20 -14.11 -11.50 -5.47
CA PRO A 20 -13.99 -10.64 -4.29
C PRO A 20 -15.01 -9.51 -4.34
N LEU A 21 -15.55 -9.14 -3.18
CA LEU A 21 -16.34 -7.91 -3.07
C LEU A 21 -15.48 -6.74 -3.60
N PRO A 22 -16.05 -5.80 -4.39
CA PRO A 22 -15.28 -4.71 -4.97
C PRO A 22 -14.60 -3.85 -3.90
N GLU A 23 -15.20 -3.71 -2.71
CA GLU A 23 -14.58 -3.03 -1.58
C GLU A 23 -13.30 -3.72 -1.08
N VAL A 24 -13.23 -5.05 -1.11
CA VAL A 24 -12.02 -5.80 -0.71
C VAL A 24 -10.89 -5.57 -1.71
N ALA A 25 -11.20 -5.54 -3.01
CA ALA A 25 -10.23 -5.20 -4.03
C ALA A 25 -9.74 -3.75 -3.89
N GLY A 26 -10.65 -2.81 -3.62
CA GLY A 26 -10.30 -1.40 -3.36
C GLY A 26 -9.41 -1.22 -2.12
N ALA A 27 -9.67 -1.97 -1.06
CA ALA A 27 -8.82 -1.98 0.14
C ALA A 27 -7.42 -2.53 -0.14
N GLN A 28 -7.31 -3.62 -0.92
CA GLN A 28 -6.02 -4.18 -1.34
C GLN A 28 -5.21 -3.17 -2.15
N GLU A 29 -5.84 -2.48 -3.10
CA GLU A 29 -5.19 -1.43 -3.88
C GLU A 29 -4.72 -0.27 -2.98
N ALA A 30 -5.58 0.20 -2.07
CA ALA A 30 -5.23 1.29 -1.15
C ALA A 30 -4.02 0.93 -0.26
N ILE A 31 -3.99 -0.29 0.28
CA ILE A 31 -2.86 -0.80 1.08
C ILE A 31 -1.59 -0.83 0.22
N ALA A 32 -1.65 -1.36 -1.01
CA ALA A 32 -0.49 -1.39 -1.90
C ALA A 32 0.05 0.02 -2.21
N ARG A 33 -0.84 1.01 -2.41
CA ARG A 33 -0.42 2.41 -2.60
C ARG A 33 0.26 2.99 -1.35
N ALA A 34 -0.25 2.67 -0.17
CA ALA A 34 0.35 3.11 1.09
C ALA A 34 1.73 2.48 1.32
N GLU A 35 1.87 1.17 1.06
CA GLU A 35 3.15 0.45 1.15
C GLU A 35 4.19 1.01 0.17
N GLN A 36 3.79 1.31 -1.07
CA GLN A 36 4.66 1.99 -2.04
C GLN A 36 5.07 3.41 -1.62
N ALA A 37 4.34 4.02 -0.70
CA ALA A 37 4.67 5.30 -0.11
C ALA A 37 5.47 5.18 1.20
N ASP A 38 6.03 4.00 1.49
CA ASP A 38 6.80 3.71 2.70
C ASP A 38 6.00 3.86 4.00
N ALA A 39 4.71 3.50 3.98
CA ALA A 39 3.85 3.56 5.17
C ALA A 39 4.35 2.70 6.34
N ASP A 40 5.10 1.63 6.09
CA ASP A 40 5.75 0.86 7.16
C ASP A 40 6.76 1.70 7.95
N GLN A 41 7.37 2.72 7.33
CA GLN A 41 8.32 3.62 7.99
C GLN A 41 7.62 4.83 8.62
N TYR A 42 6.68 5.46 7.92
CA TYR A 42 6.15 6.77 8.29
C TYR A 42 4.73 6.73 8.89
N ALA A 43 4.00 5.63 8.74
CA ALA A 43 2.62 5.48 9.19
C ALA A 43 2.31 4.03 9.64
N SER A 44 3.24 3.45 10.42
CA SER A 44 3.22 2.03 10.79
C SER A 44 1.96 1.60 11.53
N LEU A 45 1.38 2.49 12.33
CA LEU A 45 0.13 2.24 13.06
C LEU A 45 -1.05 2.11 12.09
N GLU A 46 -1.19 3.05 11.17
CA GLU A 46 -2.30 3.09 10.22
C GLU A 46 -2.24 1.95 9.23
N ILE A 47 -1.04 1.62 8.70
CA ILE A 47 -0.91 0.50 7.77
C ILE A 47 -1.16 -0.85 8.46
N ALA A 48 -0.81 -0.99 9.74
CA ALA A 48 -1.15 -2.16 10.53
C ALA A 48 -2.68 -2.28 10.77
N ALA A 49 -3.35 -1.16 11.07
CA ALA A 49 -4.80 -1.11 11.22
C ALA A 49 -5.50 -1.52 9.91
N ALA A 50 -5.05 -0.98 8.77
CA ALA A 50 -5.57 -1.29 7.45
C ALA A 50 -5.46 -2.79 7.12
N ARG A 51 -4.27 -3.38 7.32
CA ARG A 51 -4.02 -4.81 7.11
C ARG A 51 -4.91 -5.68 8.02
N GLY A 52 -5.07 -5.28 9.29
CA GLY A 52 -5.94 -5.96 10.24
C GLY A 52 -7.43 -5.92 9.84
N ALA A 53 -7.92 -4.76 9.38
CA ALA A 53 -9.27 -4.61 8.87
C ALA A 53 -9.51 -5.42 7.59
N LEU A 54 -8.54 -5.44 6.67
CA LEU A 54 -8.62 -6.26 5.46
C LEU A 54 -8.72 -7.75 5.81
N GLN A 55 -7.94 -8.23 6.79
CA GLN A 55 -8.03 -9.60 7.28
C GLN A 55 -9.42 -9.90 7.84
N ARG A 56 -10.01 -9.00 8.65
CA ARG A 56 -11.38 -9.16 9.15
C ARG A 56 -12.41 -9.18 8.01
N ALA A 57 -12.24 -8.32 7.00
CA ALA A 57 -13.11 -8.28 5.83
C ALA A 57 -13.12 -9.61 5.05
N GLN A 58 -11.96 -10.25 4.91
CA GLN A 58 -11.82 -11.54 4.22
C GLN A 58 -12.41 -12.71 5.02
N GLN A 59 -12.42 -12.61 6.35
CA GLN A 59 -12.95 -13.65 7.25
C GLN A 59 -14.44 -13.46 7.57
N ALA A 60 -15.02 -12.30 7.24
CA ALA A 60 -16.39 -11.97 7.52
C ALA A 60 -17.36 -12.90 6.77
N ARG A 61 -18.32 -13.47 7.52
CA ARG A 61 -19.33 -14.39 6.96
C ARG A 61 -20.50 -13.64 6.30
N ARG A 62 -20.77 -12.42 6.75
CA ARG A 62 -21.82 -11.55 6.19
C ARG A 62 -21.18 -10.56 5.23
N LYS A 63 -21.81 -10.36 4.07
CA LYS A 63 -21.33 -9.42 3.05
C LYS A 63 -21.25 -7.99 3.57
N ASP A 64 -22.18 -7.57 4.41
CA ASP A 64 -22.20 -6.20 4.94
C ASP A 64 -21.08 -5.96 5.96
N ASP A 65 -20.78 -6.95 6.81
CA ASP A 65 -19.61 -6.90 7.70
C ASP A 65 -18.30 -6.85 6.88
N ALA A 66 -18.19 -7.68 5.83
CA ALA A 66 -17.05 -7.67 4.92
C ALA A 66 -16.86 -6.30 4.24
N ARG A 67 -17.96 -5.67 3.80
CA ARG A 67 -17.95 -4.33 3.20
C ARG A 67 -17.52 -3.27 4.20
N ALA A 68 -18.03 -3.33 5.43
CA ALA A 68 -17.68 -2.36 6.47
C ALA A 68 -16.19 -2.41 6.82
N GLU A 69 -15.66 -3.62 7.06
CA GLU A 69 -14.24 -3.83 7.35
C GLU A 69 -13.34 -3.46 6.16
N ALA A 70 -13.76 -3.75 4.93
CA ALA A 70 -13.00 -3.36 3.74
C ALA A 70 -12.94 -1.84 3.56
N ARG A 71 -14.03 -1.12 3.85
CA ARG A 71 -14.03 0.36 3.82
C ARG A 71 -13.15 0.95 4.92
N ALA A 72 -13.17 0.35 6.11
CA ALA A 72 -12.25 0.73 7.19
C ALA A 72 -10.79 0.52 6.76
N ALA A 73 -10.49 -0.64 6.17
CA ALA A 73 -9.15 -0.93 5.65
C ALA A 73 -8.69 0.09 4.61
N ALA A 74 -9.54 0.45 3.66
CA ALA A 74 -9.23 1.47 2.66
C ALA A 74 -8.99 2.85 3.28
N ALA A 75 -9.82 3.26 4.26
CA ALA A 75 -9.67 4.55 4.93
C ALA A 75 -8.36 4.65 5.74
N ASP A 76 -8.02 3.59 6.50
CA ASP A 76 -6.76 3.51 7.25
C ASP A 76 -5.55 3.51 6.30
N ALA A 77 -5.63 2.80 5.17
CA ALA A 77 -4.57 2.78 4.17
C ALA A 77 -4.37 4.14 3.50
N ASP A 78 -5.44 4.83 3.11
CA ASP A 78 -5.35 6.17 2.53
C ASP A 78 -4.75 7.17 3.55
N LEU A 79 -5.14 7.08 4.83
CA LEU A 79 -4.51 7.88 5.89
C LEU A 79 -3.00 7.59 6.00
N ALA A 80 -2.61 6.32 5.96
CA ALA A 80 -1.21 5.91 6.00
C ALA A 80 -0.41 6.47 4.82
N TYR A 81 -0.99 6.41 3.62
CA TYR A 81 -0.41 6.99 2.41
C TYR A 81 -0.18 8.50 2.54
N PHE A 82 -1.16 9.26 3.01
CA PHE A 82 -1.02 10.71 3.15
C PHE A 82 0.01 11.10 4.21
N LYS A 83 0.04 10.41 5.36
CA LYS A 83 1.06 10.63 6.39
C LYS A 83 2.47 10.38 5.86
N SER A 84 2.64 9.33 5.06
CA SER A 84 3.94 8.99 4.51
C SER A 84 4.40 10.00 3.47
N ARG A 85 3.49 10.47 2.61
CA ARG A 85 3.77 11.59 1.70
C ARG A 85 4.11 12.88 2.43
N GLU A 86 3.39 13.19 3.50
CA GLU A 86 3.66 14.36 4.33
C GLU A 86 5.08 14.30 4.91
N ALA A 87 5.49 13.16 5.45
CA ALA A 87 6.83 12.97 5.99
C ALA A 87 7.93 13.22 4.94
N VAL A 88 7.78 12.66 3.74
CA VAL A 88 8.71 12.85 2.62
C VAL A 88 8.77 14.32 2.19
N LEU A 89 7.62 14.98 2.04
CA LEU A 89 7.56 16.39 1.66
C LEU A 89 8.21 17.29 2.72
N ASN A 90 7.98 17.01 4.00
CA ASN A 90 8.60 17.75 5.10
C ASN A 90 10.12 17.59 5.13
N ALA A 91 10.63 16.38 4.84
CA ALA A 91 12.06 16.14 4.70
C ALA A 91 12.65 16.96 3.53
N GLN A 92 11.98 16.98 2.38
CA GLN A 92 12.40 17.77 1.22
C GLN A 92 12.42 19.27 1.52
N VAL A 93 11.39 19.80 2.18
CA VAL A 93 11.34 21.22 2.58
C VAL A 93 12.49 21.56 3.51
N THR A 94 12.78 20.70 4.49
CA THR A 94 13.90 20.87 5.43
C THR A 94 15.24 20.89 4.69
N GLN A 95 15.48 19.93 3.78
CA GLN A 95 16.68 19.87 2.97
C GLN A 95 16.85 21.15 2.12
N ARG A 96 15.81 21.57 1.40
CA ARG A 96 15.87 22.77 0.55
C ARG A 96 16.17 24.04 1.34
N ARG A 97 15.65 24.15 2.55
CA ARG A 97 15.96 25.29 3.45
C ARG A 97 17.42 25.29 3.88
N ALA A 98 17.98 24.12 4.20
CA ALA A 98 19.40 23.98 4.53
C ALA A 98 20.30 24.35 3.34
N GLU A 99 20.00 23.84 2.14
CA GLU A 99 20.72 24.19 0.90
C GLU A 99 20.69 25.71 0.64
N ILE A 100 19.52 26.36 0.81
CA ILE A 100 19.40 27.82 0.64
C ILE A 100 20.23 28.58 1.68
N ALA A 101 20.27 28.10 2.93
CA ALA A 101 21.05 28.73 3.99
C ALA A 101 22.56 28.67 3.69
N GLU A 102 23.05 27.49 3.28
CA GLU A 102 24.45 27.28 2.88
C GLU A 102 24.83 28.16 1.69
N LEU A 103 23.98 28.22 0.66
CA LEU A 103 24.22 29.08 -0.51
C LEU A 103 24.28 30.57 -0.13
N ARG A 104 23.41 31.02 0.80
CA ARG A 104 23.43 32.41 1.28
C ARG A 104 24.70 32.72 2.07
N GLU A 105 25.17 31.79 2.90
CA GLU A 105 26.42 31.94 3.64
C GLU A 105 27.62 32.07 2.70
N ARG A 106 27.74 31.18 1.72
CA ARG A 106 28.82 31.22 0.70
C ARG A 106 28.84 32.51 -0.11
N LEU A 107 27.68 33.08 -0.41
CA LEU A 107 27.57 34.38 -1.08
C LEU A 107 28.02 35.54 -0.18
N GLN A 108 27.84 35.43 1.14
CA GLN A 108 28.26 36.45 2.10
C GLN A 108 29.76 36.39 2.43
N THR A 109 30.34 35.19 2.50
CA THR A 109 31.77 34.98 2.78
C THR A 109 32.68 35.31 1.59
N GLY A 110 32.10 35.51 0.39
CA GLY A 110 32.85 35.97 -0.78
C GLY A 110 33.69 34.89 -1.46
N GLU A 111 33.55 33.62 -1.08
CA GLU A 111 34.24 32.46 -1.67
C GLU A 111 33.83 32.15 -3.13
N GLY A 112 32.98 33.00 -3.73
CA GLY A 112 32.57 32.95 -5.13
C GLY A 112 33.15 34.06 -6.02
N ARG A 113 34.21 34.76 -5.60
CA ARG A 113 34.96 35.70 -6.44
C ARG A 113 36.38 35.25 -6.70
#